data_AF-A0A423VMA8-F1
#
_entry.id   AF-A0A423VMA8-F1
#
_cell.length_a   1.000
_cell.length_b   1.000
_cell.length_c   1.000
_cell.angle_alpha   90.00
_cell.angle_beta   90.00
_cell.angle_gamma   90.00
#
_symmetry.space_group_name_H-M   'P 1'
#
loop_
_entity.id
_entity.type
_entity.pdbx_description
1 polymer ?
#
loop_
_entity_poly.entity_id
_entity_poly.type
_entity_poly.pdbx_seq_one_letter_code
_entity_poly.pdbx_strand_id
1 'polypeptide(L)'
;MASTGGSSRSDGDKDTGKPPLEKRSVVSSFLYKFVDENGQVKPKVALFKRSGQVRSYQHRWAVISGSIDPDDPSPQAAAWREIQEETTLTRSSLELMRQGKSYVLPDESIGREWTIYPFAFRLKEEREGGKGERAIKLDWEHETWAWYDPMEIEDSERFGAVPRLAESLRRVWFEKDLGVDAGAVLTNGLDRLKNDYESGARQLASVALEILRDIVLKMDTCQPPEAWWSKVRFASWHIWKNGRESMGAAILSGLLSALKSIEDVIRLHKEQPVSKWRDFVVEELDRRIALSSKDAATAVSAAFTSFLRHEFAAKVESSRPIKILTVSESSTTKHALRSVIANTDISLDIRVLESRPLFEGVSLSSSLIQAISSSERSAVQPANEPGQPRKAPVPKLQVTLFTDASSALASEDVDVVLIGADRIAESGAVSNKTGSLPAVLSAKHISPGAKTVVLGETGKVAPPGAAAAHVVEDNGPTQLVRAWTADFNGERIRNAAGTLPLVPAGEQEHGQSHPNVPLGNNDAVVQVDIRNVLFEWVPPELVDDYVTEQGLWTVADILKKSETLGIEEERFFGDI
;
A
#
# COMPACT_ATOMS: atom_id res chain seq x y z
N MET A 1 -4.37 50.94 -57.37
CA MET A 1 -5.40 51.63 -56.56
C MET A 1 -5.98 50.61 -55.57
N ALA A 2 -6.65 51.07 -54.50
CA ALA A 2 -7.22 50.29 -53.39
C ALA A 2 -8.02 49.02 -53.84
N SER A 3 -8.33 48.01 -53.03
CA SER A 3 -8.49 47.86 -51.56
C SER A 3 -8.43 46.35 -51.19
N THR A 4 -8.34 45.85 -49.95
CA THR A 4 -8.23 46.42 -48.58
C THR A 4 -7.53 45.37 -47.67
N GLY A 5 -7.00 45.75 -46.50
CA GLY A 5 -6.51 44.82 -45.47
C GLY A 5 -7.32 44.91 -44.17
N GLY A 6 -7.95 43.82 -43.76
CA GLY A 6 -8.71 43.74 -42.50
C GLY A 6 -7.81 43.38 -41.32
N SER A 7 -7.73 44.28 -40.33
CA SER A 7 -6.96 44.08 -39.09
C SER A 7 -7.76 43.25 -38.08
N SER A 8 -7.37 41.99 -37.86
CA SER A 8 -7.76 41.25 -36.66
C SER A 8 -6.83 41.63 -35.51
N ARG A 9 -7.36 42.33 -34.51
CA ARG A 9 -6.63 42.63 -33.27
C ARG A 9 -6.33 41.32 -32.54
N SER A 10 -5.05 41.00 -32.33
CA SER A 10 -4.63 40.09 -31.27
C SER A 10 -4.75 40.85 -29.96
N ASP A 11 -5.61 40.40 -29.05
CA ASP A 11 -5.59 40.89 -27.68
C ASP A 11 -4.24 40.50 -27.06
N GLY A 12 -3.42 41.53 -26.80
CA GLY A 12 -2.13 41.36 -26.16
C GLY A 12 -2.36 40.97 -24.70
N ASP A 13 -1.96 39.76 -24.35
CA ASP A 13 -1.87 39.33 -22.96
C ASP A 13 -0.99 40.34 -22.19
N LYS A 14 -1.50 40.81 -21.05
CA LYS A 14 -0.79 41.83 -20.27
C LYS A 14 0.26 41.12 -19.44
N ASP A 15 1.45 40.99 -20.02
CA ASP A 15 2.67 40.61 -19.33
C ASP A 15 2.89 41.53 -18.12
N THR A 16 2.41 41.08 -16.96
CA THR A 16 2.59 41.76 -15.67
C THR A 16 4.02 41.50 -15.24
N GLY A 17 4.95 42.35 -15.69
CA GLY A 17 6.41 42.23 -15.55
C GLY A 17 6.96 42.23 -14.11
N LYS A 18 6.49 41.30 -13.28
CA LYS A 18 7.11 40.82 -12.05
C LYS A 18 8.15 39.76 -12.44
N PRO A 19 9.30 39.68 -11.74
CA PRO A 19 10.23 38.58 -11.97
C PRO A 19 9.56 37.22 -11.68
N PRO A 20 9.91 36.15 -12.41
CA PRO A 20 9.40 34.82 -12.13
C PRO A 20 9.81 34.38 -10.73
N LEU A 21 8.86 33.77 -9.99
CA LEU A 21 9.08 33.31 -8.63
C LEU A 21 10.08 32.14 -8.59
N GLU A 22 10.99 32.15 -7.63
CA GLU A 22 11.92 31.03 -7.38
C GLU A 22 11.14 29.83 -6.86
N LYS A 23 11.03 28.76 -7.66
CA LYS A 23 10.32 27.52 -7.28
C LYS A 23 11.17 26.69 -6.30
N ARG A 24 10.58 26.28 -5.17
CA ARG A 24 11.22 25.41 -4.18
C ARG A 24 10.25 24.39 -3.59
N SER A 25 10.70 23.16 -3.44
CA SER A 25 9.95 22.10 -2.77
C SER A 25 10.37 22.00 -1.31
N VAL A 26 9.39 21.94 -0.40
CA VAL A 26 9.60 21.94 1.05
C VAL A 26 8.69 20.94 1.75
N VAL A 27 9.13 20.45 2.91
CA VAL A 27 8.34 19.58 3.79
C VAL A 27 7.70 20.38 4.92
N SER A 28 6.59 19.88 5.48
CA SER A 28 5.94 20.46 6.66
C SER A 28 5.51 19.35 7.61
N SER A 29 6.28 19.17 8.68
CA SER A 29 6.21 18.03 9.60
C SER A 29 5.51 18.40 10.90
N PHE A 30 4.22 18.11 10.97
CA PHE A 30 3.39 18.30 12.16
C PHE A 30 3.65 17.18 13.18
N LEU A 31 4.15 17.52 14.37
CA LEU A 31 4.38 16.55 15.45
C LEU A 31 3.19 16.56 16.42
N TYR A 32 2.61 15.39 16.68
CA TYR A 32 1.42 15.21 17.52
C TYR A 32 1.72 14.41 18.78
N LYS A 33 1.02 14.73 19.88
CA LYS A 33 0.79 13.80 20.99
C LYS A 33 -0.70 13.68 21.27
N PHE A 34 -1.08 12.57 21.88
CA PHE A 34 -2.44 12.29 22.32
C PHE A 34 -2.45 12.29 23.85
N VAL A 35 -3.35 13.05 24.46
CA VAL A 35 -3.46 13.22 25.92
C VAL A 35 -4.85 12.87 26.38
N ASP A 36 -4.97 12.17 27.50
CA ASP A 36 -6.26 11.97 28.17
C ASP A 36 -6.63 13.26 28.93
N GLU A 37 -7.66 13.96 28.44
CA GLU A 37 -8.30 15.08 29.11
C GLU A 37 -9.73 14.68 29.49
N ASN A 38 -9.95 14.38 30.78
CA ASN A 38 -11.26 14.02 31.35
C ASN A 38 -11.90 12.74 30.78
N GLY A 39 -11.10 11.71 30.47
CA GLY A 39 -11.57 10.47 29.85
C GLY A 39 -11.80 10.57 28.35
N GLN A 40 -11.29 11.64 27.72
CA GLN A 40 -11.29 11.83 26.27
C GLN A 40 -9.86 12.00 25.77
N VAL A 41 -9.44 11.12 24.87
CA VAL A 41 -8.15 11.24 24.18
C VAL A 41 -8.23 12.40 23.19
N LYS A 42 -7.46 13.46 23.44
CA LYS A 42 -7.39 14.64 22.58
C LYS A 42 -6.03 14.78 21.90
N PRO A 43 -6.00 15.25 20.64
CA PRO A 43 -4.76 15.61 19.97
C PRO A 43 -4.19 16.92 20.53
N LYS A 44 -2.87 17.01 20.58
CA LYS A 44 -2.12 18.27 20.61
C LYS A 44 -1.08 18.23 19.51
N VAL A 45 -0.85 19.36 18.85
CA VAL A 45 0.17 19.52 17.81
C VAL A 45 1.23 20.52 18.26
N ALA A 46 2.51 20.21 18.04
CA ALA A 46 3.61 21.08 18.41
C ALA A 46 3.81 22.15 17.33
N LEU A 47 3.84 23.42 17.75
CA LEU A 47 4.32 24.52 16.93
C LEU A 47 5.64 25.04 17.49
N PHE A 48 6.53 25.41 16.58
CA PHE A 48 7.89 25.85 16.85
C PHE A 48 8.00 27.32 16.46
N LYS A 49 8.57 28.15 17.33
CA LYS A 49 8.71 29.58 17.08
C LYS A 49 10.05 29.82 16.42
N ARG A 50 10.02 30.25 15.15
CA ARG A 50 11.22 30.49 14.34
C ARG A 50 12.08 31.58 14.97
N SER A 51 13.39 31.38 15.02
CA SER A 51 14.34 32.31 15.63
C SER A 51 14.54 33.58 14.79
N GLY A 52 15.32 34.54 15.30
CA GLY A 52 15.76 35.69 14.50
C GLY A 52 16.91 35.38 13.52
N GLN A 53 17.44 34.14 13.51
CA GLN A 53 18.61 33.77 12.70
C GLN A 53 18.22 33.22 11.32
N VAL A 54 17.00 32.70 11.18
CA VAL A 54 16.49 32.15 9.91
C VAL A 54 16.22 33.25 8.88
N ARG A 55 16.26 32.89 7.59
CA ARG A 55 16.12 33.87 6.48
C ARG A 55 14.68 34.34 6.21
N SER A 56 13.67 33.59 6.66
CA SER A 56 12.27 33.83 6.29
C SER A 56 11.33 33.52 7.46
N TYR A 57 10.30 34.36 7.61
CA TYR A 57 9.24 34.28 8.63
C TYR A 57 9.77 34.21 10.08
N GLN A 58 10.76 35.07 10.40
CA GLN A 58 11.34 35.20 11.75
C GLN A 58 10.27 35.46 12.82
N HIS A 59 10.46 34.88 14.01
CA HIS A 59 9.58 34.97 15.19
C HIS A 59 8.13 34.51 15.00
N ARG A 60 7.79 33.89 13.86
CA ARG A 60 6.48 33.31 13.59
C ARG A 60 6.40 31.85 14.05
N TRP A 61 5.18 31.39 14.37
CA TRP A 61 4.89 29.99 14.64
C TRP A 61 4.89 29.17 13.35
N ALA A 62 5.59 28.03 13.37
CA ALA A 62 5.75 27.11 12.26
C ALA A 62 5.65 25.65 12.75
N VAL A 63 5.73 24.73 11.81
CA VAL A 63 6.12 23.34 12.08
C VAL A 63 7.60 23.16 11.74
N ILE A 64 8.12 21.96 12.00
CA ILE A 64 9.40 21.51 11.45
C ILE A 64 9.30 21.52 9.92
N SER A 65 10.21 22.19 9.23
CA SER A 65 10.09 22.45 7.79
C SER A 65 11.40 22.90 7.16
N GLY A 66 11.86 22.16 6.15
CA GLY A 66 12.99 22.58 5.32
C GLY A 66 12.84 22.14 3.87
N SER A 67 13.94 22.24 3.12
CA SER A 67 13.95 22.03 1.67
C SER A 67 14.14 20.54 1.35
N ILE A 68 13.55 20.09 0.24
CA ILE A 68 13.86 18.77 -0.30
C ILE A 68 15.12 18.90 -1.15
N ASP A 69 16.21 18.30 -0.70
CA ASP A 69 17.50 18.37 -1.39
C ASP A 69 17.60 17.33 -2.52
N PRO A 70 18.47 17.53 -3.53
CA PRO A 70 18.61 16.59 -4.64
C PRO A 70 19.04 15.16 -4.24
N ASP A 71 19.67 15.02 -3.08
CA ASP A 71 20.12 13.75 -2.52
C ASP A 71 19.05 13.08 -1.63
N ASP A 72 17.93 13.75 -1.31
CA ASP A 72 16.82 13.15 -0.58
C ASP A 72 16.05 12.19 -1.51
N PRO A 73 15.96 10.87 -1.21
CA PRO A 73 15.31 9.91 -2.09
C PRO A 73 13.78 10.06 -2.16
N SER A 74 13.18 10.83 -1.25
CA SER A 74 11.75 11.18 -1.29
C SER A 74 11.44 12.39 -0.38
N PRO A 75 10.29 13.07 -0.55
CA PRO A 75 9.82 14.09 0.39
C PRO A 75 9.69 13.57 1.84
N GLN A 76 9.39 12.29 2.03
CA GLN A 76 9.33 11.68 3.36
C GLN A 76 10.73 11.50 3.97
N ALA A 77 11.76 11.26 3.16
CA ALA A 77 13.15 11.19 3.63
C ALA A 77 13.64 12.57 4.10
N ALA A 78 13.38 13.62 3.32
CA ALA A 78 13.60 15.01 3.72
C ALA A 78 12.88 15.32 5.04
N ALA A 79 11.59 14.96 5.17
CA ALA A 79 10.83 15.15 6.41
C ALA A 79 11.48 14.47 7.63
N TRP A 80 12.06 13.27 7.48
CA TRP A 80 12.81 12.61 8.55
C TRP A 80 14.14 13.30 8.88
N ARG A 81 14.85 13.82 7.87
CA ARG A 81 16.11 14.55 8.03
C ARG A 81 15.89 15.87 8.78
N GLU A 82 14.97 16.72 8.31
CA GLU A 82 14.64 18.01 8.94
C GLU A 82 14.17 17.82 10.40
N ILE A 83 13.34 16.79 10.69
CA ILE A 83 12.97 16.43 12.07
C ILE A 83 14.20 16.10 12.93
N GLN A 84 15.15 15.33 12.40
CA GLN A 84 16.34 14.95 13.14
C GLN A 84 17.26 16.15 13.37
N GLU A 85 17.38 17.05 12.40
CA GLU A 85 18.20 18.26 12.45
C GLU A 85 17.61 19.30 13.41
N GLU A 86 16.32 19.64 13.27
CA GLU A 86 15.64 20.67 14.06
C GLU A 86 15.24 20.23 15.49
N THR A 87 15.11 18.91 15.76
CA THR A 87 14.58 18.42 17.07
C THR A 87 15.35 17.28 17.73
N THR A 88 16.33 16.66 17.04
CA THR A 88 17.02 15.41 17.43
C THR A 88 16.15 14.16 17.55
N LEU A 89 14.86 14.23 17.18
CA LEU A 89 13.97 13.07 17.15
C LEU A 89 14.32 12.14 15.98
N THR A 90 14.02 10.85 16.15
CA THR A 90 14.29 9.80 15.14
C THR A 90 13.12 8.81 15.08
N ARG A 91 13.19 7.80 14.20
CA ARG A 91 12.15 6.76 14.02
C ARG A 91 11.84 5.92 15.28
N SER A 92 12.73 5.91 16.28
CA SER A 92 12.43 5.30 17.60
C SER A 92 11.55 6.19 18.48
N SER A 93 11.54 7.51 18.24
CA SER A 93 10.77 8.49 19.01
C SER A 93 9.46 8.92 18.33
N LEU A 94 9.34 8.69 17.02
CA LEU A 94 8.21 9.11 16.21
C LEU A 94 7.67 7.96 15.35
N GLU A 95 6.43 8.09 14.94
CA GLU A 95 5.72 7.23 14.00
C GLU A 95 5.06 8.09 12.92
N LEU A 96 5.16 7.73 11.64
CA LEU A 96 4.44 8.46 10.59
C LEU A 96 2.95 8.11 10.64
N MET A 97 2.11 9.06 11.05
CA MET A 97 0.66 8.87 11.08
C MET A 97 0.05 9.01 9.70
N ARG A 98 0.32 10.14 9.03
CA ARG A 98 -0.35 10.56 7.81
C ARG A 98 0.57 11.37 6.88
N GLN A 99 0.42 11.16 5.58
CA GLN A 99 0.82 12.07 4.51
C GLN A 99 -0.40 12.86 4.04
N GLY A 100 -0.22 14.16 3.79
CA GLY A 100 -1.22 15.02 3.17
C GLY A 100 -0.92 15.32 1.70
N LYS A 101 -1.96 15.68 0.94
CA LYS A 101 -1.80 16.03 -0.48
C LYS A 101 -0.95 17.31 -0.59
N SER A 102 0.06 17.27 -1.44
CA SER A 102 0.96 18.40 -1.71
C SER A 102 0.26 19.51 -2.48
N TYR A 103 0.59 20.77 -2.19
CA TYR A 103 -0.02 21.94 -2.82
C TYR A 103 0.99 23.05 -3.09
N VAL A 104 0.62 23.99 -3.96
CA VAL A 104 1.47 25.13 -4.35
C VAL A 104 1.04 26.42 -3.63
N LEU A 105 2.02 27.18 -3.15
CA LEU A 105 1.87 28.48 -2.51
C LEU A 105 2.82 29.50 -3.15
N PRO A 106 2.31 30.40 -4.02
CA PRO A 106 3.07 31.58 -4.46
C PRO A 106 3.11 32.64 -3.35
N ASP A 107 4.31 33.04 -2.95
CA ASP A 107 4.56 34.16 -2.03
C ASP A 107 5.40 35.23 -2.75
N GLU A 108 4.69 36.20 -3.35
CA GLU A 108 5.30 37.34 -4.03
C GLU A 108 6.14 38.22 -3.09
N SER A 109 5.88 38.22 -1.77
CA SER A 109 6.57 39.11 -0.82
C SER A 109 8.03 38.74 -0.63
N ILE A 110 8.37 37.46 -0.85
CA ILE A 110 9.74 36.94 -0.82
C ILE A 110 10.20 36.41 -2.19
N GLY A 111 9.39 36.58 -3.24
CA GLY A 111 9.71 36.17 -4.60
C GLY A 111 9.79 34.65 -4.83
N ARG A 112 8.98 33.84 -4.12
CA ARG A 112 9.05 32.37 -4.18
C ARG A 112 7.73 31.69 -4.49
N GLU A 113 7.82 30.50 -5.06
CA GLU A 113 6.70 29.57 -5.23
C GLU A 113 7.06 28.27 -4.51
N TRP A 114 6.33 27.96 -3.44
CA TRP A 114 6.57 26.79 -2.60
C TRP A 114 5.69 25.62 -3.05
N THR A 115 6.28 24.45 -3.29
CA THR A 115 5.55 23.17 -3.35
C THR A 115 5.68 22.50 -1.99
N ILE A 116 4.59 22.46 -1.23
CA ILE A 116 4.59 22.01 0.17
C ILE A 116 4.14 20.55 0.26
N TYR A 117 4.91 19.72 0.96
CA TYR A 117 4.62 18.32 1.26
C TYR A 117 4.34 18.13 2.77
N PRO A 118 3.06 18.12 3.19
CA PRO A 118 2.71 18.03 4.61
C PRO A 118 2.66 16.58 5.12
N PHE A 119 3.20 16.37 6.32
CA PHE A 119 3.25 15.09 7.03
C PHE A 119 2.84 15.26 8.50
N ALA A 120 2.19 14.25 9.08
CA ALA A 120 1.88 14.18 10.50
C ALA A 120 2.57 12.99 11.14
N PHE A 121 3.27 13.23 12.25
CA PHE A 121 3.98 12.22 13.03
C PHE A 121 3.44 12.16 14.47
N ARG A 122 3.30 10.95 15.02
CA ARG A 122 2.95 10.71 16.42
C ARG A 122 4.22 10.59 17.25
N LEU A 123 4.31 11.34 18.34
CA LEU A 123 5.34 11.18 19.34
C LEU A 123 5.04 9.92 20.17
N LYS A 124 5.97 8.95 20.13
CA LYS A 124 5.90 7.70 20.90
C LYS A 124 6.15 8.01 22.38
N GLU A 125 5.30 7.47 23.25
CA GLU A 125 5.46 7.56 24.70
C GLU A 125 6.54 6.63 25.22
N GLU A 126 7.00 6.86 26.45
CA GLU A 126 8.06 6.05 27.09
C GLU A 126 7.65 4.59 27.29
N ARG A 127 6.34 4.32 27.43
CA ARG A 127 5.80 2.95 27.46
C ARG A 127 5.88 2.21 26.12
N GLU A 128 6.11 2.93 25.03
CA GLU A 128 6.24 2.41 23.65
C GLU A 128 7.71 2.35 23.19
N GLY A 129 8.68 2.54 24.10
CA GLY A 129 10.11 2.66 23.77
C GLY A 129 10.51 4.05 23.25
N GLY A 130 9.55 4.97 23.10
CA GLY A 130 9.83 6.37 22.79
C GLY A 130 10.53 7.11 23.93
N LYS A 131 10.95 8.35 23.68
CA LYS A 131 11.55 9.23 24.69
C LYS A 131 10.64 10.40 25.09
N GLY A 132 9.40 10.42 24.58
CA GLY A 132 8.43 11.47 24.81
C GLY A 132 8.92 12.87 24.44
N GLU A 133 8.27 13.89 24.99
CA GLU A 133 8.62 15.30 24.72
C GLU A 133 9.97 15.72 25.30
N ARG A 134 10.52 14.94 26.24
CA ARG A 134 11.87 15.14 26.82
C ARG A 134 13.01 14.96 25.81
N ALA A 135 12.74 14.36 24.65
CA ALA A 135 13.72 14.21 23.58
C ALA A 135 13.82 15.42 22.63
N ILE A 136 12.84 16.33 22.64
CA ILE A 136 12.86 17.50 21.75
C ILE A 136 13.98 18.43 22.20
N LYS A 137 15.01 18.56 21.38
CA LYS A 137 16.11 19.51 21.54
C LYS A 137 16.19 20.36 20.28
N LEU A 138 15.84 21.63 20.42
CA LEU A 138 15.88 22.58 19.31
C LEU A 138 17.33 22.87 18.90
N ASP A 139 17.52 23.11 17.61
CA ASP A 139 18.72 23.69 17.04
C ASP A 139 18.64 25.23 17.03
N TRP A 140 19.32 25.90 16.08
CA TRP A 140 19.35 27.36 15.95
C TRP A 140 18.16 27.93 15.15
N GLU A 141 17.38 27.10 14.43
CA GLU A 141 16.22 27.54 13.63
C GLU A 141 15.08 28.05 14.54
N HIS A 142 14.95 27.55 15.77
CA HIS A 142 13.82 27.83 16.66
C HIS A 142 14.24 28.33 18.05
N GLU A 143 13.50 29.30 18.59
CA GLU A 143 13.76 29.88 19.92
C GLU A 143 12.95 29.23 21.05
N THR A 144 11.79 28.64 20.74
CA THR A 144 10.93 27.92 21.69
C THR A 144 9.88 27.09 20.93
N TRP A 145 9.12 26.25 21.64
CA TRP A 145 8.03 25.45 21.08
C TRP A 145 6.89 25.28 22.09
N ALA A 146 5.67 25.02 21.61
CA ALA A 146 4.49 24.80 22.47
C ALA A 146 3.46 23.87 21.83
N TRP A 147 2.61 23.26 22.67
CA TRP A 147 1.50 22.39 22.27
C TRP A 147 0.21 23.19 22.06
N TYR A 148 -0.45 23.01 20.91
CA TYR A 148 -1.71 23.66 20.53
C TYR A 148 -2.80 22.63 20.25
N ASP A 149 -4.07 23.03 20.33
CA ASP A 149 -5.18 22.26 19.76
C ASP A 149 -5.20 22.44 18.23
N PRO A 150 -5.18 21.38 17.40
CA PRO A 150 -5.26 21.49 15.95
C PRO A 150 -6.49 22.27 15.44
N MET A 151 -7.58 22.27 16.21
CA MET A 151 -8.80 23.00 15.85
C MET A 151 -8.64 24.51 16.01
N GLU A 152 -7.78 24.98 16.92
CA GLU A 152 -7.52 26.41 17.22
C GLU A 152 -6.53 27.08 16.26
N ILE A 153 -5.79 26.33 15.44
CA ILE A 153 -4.80 26.89 14.51
C ILE A 153 -5.51 27.59 13.33
N GLU A 154 -5.12 28.84 13.07
CA GLU A 154 -5.72 29.73 12.05
C GLU A 154 -4.65 30.47 11.22
N ASP A 155 -4.97 30.74 9.96
CA ASP A 155 -4.15 31.56 9.06
C ASP A 155 -4.40 33.07 9.25
N SER A 156 -4.53 33.50 10.51
CA SER A 156 -4.73 34.92 10.87
C SER A 156 -3.42 35.56 11.32
N GLU A 157 -3.17 36.81 10.90
CA GLU A 157 -2.00 37.59 11.36
C GLU A 157 -1.95 37.74 12.89
N ARG A 158 -3.11 37.67 13.56
CA ARG A 158 -3.22 37.67 15.02
C ARG A 158 -2.64 36.40 15.66
N PHE A 159 -2.77 35.24 15.01
CA PHE A 159 -2.17 33.99 15.49
C PHE A 159 -0.64 34.00 15.31
N GLY A 160 -0.13 34.75 14.32
CA GLY A 160 1.31 34.98 14.15
C GLY A 160 2.07 33.78 13.58
N ALA A 161 1.39 32.91 12.83
CA ALA A 161 2.00 31.79 12.13
C ALA A 161 2.63 32.18 10.78
N VAL A 162 3.45 31.26 10.25
CA VAL A 162 3.85 31.25 8.83
C VAL A 162 2.62 31.19 7.91
N PRO A 163 2.69 31.72 6.67
CA PRO A 163 1.54 31.74 5.76
C PRO A 163 0.97 30.34 5.47
N ARG A 164 -0.36 30.20 5.50
CA ARG A 164 -1.11 28.97 5.16
C ARG A 164 -0.72 27.74 6.03
N LEU A 165 -0.30 27.96 7.28
CA LEU A 165 -0.08 26.90 8.27
C LEU A 165 -1.36 26.09 8.53
N ALA A 166 -2.51 26.75 8.68
CA ALA A 166 -3.78 26.06 8.95
C ALA A 166 -4.27 25.28 7.73
N GLU A 167 -3.93 25.71 6.50
CA GLU A 167 -4.15 24.91 5.30
C GLU A 167 -3.23 23.67 5.25
N SER A 168 -1.93 23.82 5.47
CA SER A 168 -1.00 22.68 5.60
C SER A 168 -1.47 21.68 6.66
N LEU A 169 -2.01 22.18 7.78
CA LEU A 169 -2.58 21.36 8.84
C LEU A 169 -3.80 20.57 8.35
N ARG A 170 -4.75 21.20 7.63
CA ARG A 170 -5.95 20.52 7.10
C ARG A 170 -5.60 19.34 6.18
N ARG A 171 -4.51 19.44 5.41
CA ARG A 171 -4.01 18.35 4.55
C ARG A 171 -3.63 17.07 5.32
N VAL A 172 -3.35 17.16 6.62
CA VAL A 172 -3.01 15.99 7.47
C VAL A 172 -3.97 15.79 8.64
N TRP A 173 -4.76 16.81 9.01
CA TRP A 173 -5.75 16.79 10.08
C TRP A 173 -7.16 16.99 9.51
N PHE A 174 -7.59 16.02 8.70
CA PHE A 174 -8.84 16.06 7.94
C PHE A 174 -10.10 16.22 8.81
N GLU A 175 -10.02 15.94 10.13
CA GLU A 175 -11.09 16.22 11.10
C GLU A 175 -11.55 17.69 11.06
N LYS A 176 -10.64 18.62 10.72
CA LYS A 176 -10.91 20.06 10.61
C LYS A 176 -11.76 20.43 9.39
N ASP A 177 -11.81 19.56 8.37
CA ASP A 177 -12.53 19.78 7.11
C ASP A 177 -13.73 18.84 6.92
N LEU A 178 -13.58 17.56 7.25
CA LEU A 178 -14.66 16.56 7.21
C LEU A 178 -15.64 16.73 8.38
N GLY A 179 -15.20 17.35 9.47
CA GLY A 179 -15.92 17.40 10.75
C GLY A 179 -15.59 16.18 11.62
N VAL A 180 -15.92 16.29 12.92
CA VAL A 180 -15.50 15.33 13.95
C VAL A 180 -15.99 13.91 13.67
N ASP A 181 -17.27 13.73 13.32
CA ASP A 181 -17.86 12.40 13.12
C ASP A 181 -17.28 11.68 11.89
N ALA A 182 -17.26 12.35 10.72
CA ALA A 182 -16.74 11.78 9.49
C ALA A 182 -15.21 11.60 9.54
N GLY A 183 -14.50 12.52 10.21
CA GLY A 183 -13.07 12.38 10.51
C GLY A 183 -12.77 11.19 11.42
N ALA A 184 -13.54 10.97 12.48
CA ALA A 184 -13.38 9.81 13.35
C ALA A 184 -13.58 8.48 12.59
N VAL A 185 -14.56 8.40 11.69
CA VAL A 185 -14.73 7.23 10.81
C VAL A 185 -13.51 7.02 9.92
N LEU A 186 -13.00 8.07 9.27
CA LEU A 186 -11.80 7.95 8.44
C LEU A 186 -10.60 7.49 9.29
N THR A 187 -10.32 8.10 10.44
CA THR A 187 -9.22 7.72 11.33
C THR A 187 -9.27 6.25 11.74
N ASN A 188 -10.43 5.78 12.21
CA ASN A 188 -10.61 4.36 12.58
C ASN A 188 -10.52 3.43 11.37
N GLY A 189 -10.98 3.87 10.20
CA GLY A 189 -10.87 3.13 8.94
C GLY A 189 -9.43 3.00 8.44
N LEU A 190 -8.62 4.06 8.56
CA LEU A 190 -7.19 4.02 8.24
C LEU A 190 -6.44 3.06 9.15
N ASP A 191 -6.70 3.11 10.47
CA ASP A 191 -6.11 2.16 11.43
C ASP A 191 -6.49 0.71 11.10
N ARG A 192 -7.78 0.46 10.82
CA ARG A 192 -8.28 -0.84 10.36
C ARG A 192 -7.55 -1.34 9.10
N LEU A 193 -7.25 -0.48 8.14
CA LEU A 193 -6.51 -0.83 6.92
C LEU A 193 -5.01 -1.07 7.17
N LYS A 194 -4.38 -0.29 8.05
CA LYS A 194 -2.96 -0.45 8.43
C LYS A 194 -2.71 -1.80 9.12
N ASN A 195 -3.59 -2.14 10.06
CA ASN A 195 -3.39 -3.26 10.98
C ASN A 195 -4.02 -4.59 10.51
N ASP A 196 -4.70 -4.61 9.35
CA ASP A 196 -5.20 -5.84 8.74
C ASP A 196 -4.10 -6.55 7.93
N TYR A 197 -3.45 -7.52 8.58
CA TYR A 197 -2.43 -8.39 7.99
C TYR A 197 -2.99 -9.71 7.43
N GLU A 198 -4.29 -10.00 7.61
CA GLU A 198 -4.94 -11.25 7.19
C GLU A 198 -5.61 -11.12 5.81
N SER A 199 -6.10 -9.92 5.48
CA SER A 199 -6.70 -9.60 4.19
C SER A 199 -5.66 -9.43 3.09
N GLY A 200 -5.93 -10.07 1.94
CA GLY A 200 -5.24 -9.75 0.69
C GLY A 200 -5.75 -8.45 0.06
N ALA A 201 -4.99 -7.89 -0.89
CA ALA A 201 -5.26 -6.61 -1.56
C ALA A 201 -6.73 -6.36 -1.99
N ARG A 202 -7.42 -7.40 -2.47
CA ARG A 202 -8.82 -7.35 -2.90
C ARG A 202 -9.80 -7.14 -1.75
N GLN A 203 -9.58 -7.82 -0.62
CA GLN A 203 -10.40 -7.62 0.58
C GLN A 203 -10.19 -6.21 1.14
N LEU A 204 -8.93 -5.73 1.18
CA LEU A 204 -8.61 -4.35 1.58
C LEU A 204 -9.26 -3.30 0.67
N ALA A 205 -9.39 -3.56 -0.63
CA ALA A 205 -10.12 -2.68 -1.55
C ALA A 205 -11.63 -2.62 -1.23
N SER A 206 -12.27 -3.73 -0.84
CA SER A 206 -13.67 -3.72 -0.36
C SER A 206 -13.80 -2.99 0.99
N VAL A 207 -12.89 -3.23 1.93
CA VAL A 207 -12.78 -2.55 3.24
C VAL A 207 -12.62 -1.04 3.07
N ALA A 208 -11.87 -0.60 2.04
CA ALA A 208 -11.73 0.82 1.67
C ALA A 208 -13.04 1.44 1.15
N LEU A 209 -13.85 0.69 0.39
CA LEU A 209 -15.18 1.15 -0.06
C LEU A 209 -16.18 1.24 1.09
N GLU A 210 -16.14 0.31 2.05
CA GLU A 210 -16.93 0.40 3.29
C GLU A 210 -16.59 1.68 4.08
N ILE A 211 -15.30 1.99 4.24
CA ILE A 211 -14.85 3.20 4.94
C ILE A 211 -15.35 4.45 4.21
N LEU A 212 -15.26 4.49 2.88
CA LEU A 212 -15.80 5.62 2.10
C LEU A 212 -17.32 5.76 2.28
N ARG A 213 -18.06 4.64 2.29
CA ARG A 213 -19.51 4.60 2.52
C ARG A 213 -19.88 5.13 3.90
N ASP A 214 -19.14 4.71 4.93
CA ASP A 214 -19.36 5.16 6.32
C ASP A 214 -18.99 6.64 6.53
N ILE A 215 -17.95 7.14 5.86
CA ILE A 215 -17.60 8.57 5.86
C ILE A 215 -18.73 9.37 5.21
N VAL A 216 -19.17 8.98 4.02
CA VAL A 216 -20.24 9.68 3.29
C VAL A 216 -21.54 9.72 4.09
N LEU A 217 -21.89 8.64 4.81
CA LEU A 217 -23.02 8.61 5.74
C LEU A 217 -22.93 9.67 6.86
N LYS A 218 -21.72 10.00 7.31
CA LYS A 218 -21.44 10.96 8.41
C LYS A 218 -21.10 12.37 7.96
N MET A 219 -20.85 12.59 6.66
CA MET A 219 -20.56 13.93 6.14
C MET A 219 -21.77 14.86 6.27
N ASP A 220 -21.50 16.09 6.71
CA ASP A 220 -22.47 17.17 6.74
C ASP A 220 -22.96 17.51 5.32
N THR A 221 -24.28 17.61 5.16
CA THR A 221 -24.96 17.85 3.88
C THR A 221 -25.38 19.31 3.70
N CYS A 222 -25.16 20.18 4.68
CA CYS A 222 -25.48 21.61 4.65
C CYS A 222 -24.38 22.44 3.97
N GLN A 223 -23.78 21.90 2.90
CA GLN A 223 -22.59 22.45 2.23
C GLN A 223 -22.83 22.64 0.73
N PRO A 224 -22.09 23.55 0.05
CA PRO A 224 -22.12 23.66 -1.40
C PRO A 224 -21.81 22.31 -2.07
N PRO A 225 -22.49 21.94 -3.18
CA PRO A 225 -22.31 20.63 -3.79
C PRO A 225 -20.87 20.31 -4.22
N GLU A 226 -20.14 21.30 -4.75
CA GLU A 226 -18.73 21.17 -5.13
C GLU A 226 -17.81 20.94 -3.91
N ALA A 227 -18.08 21.64 -2.79
CA ALA A 227 -17.31 21.47 -1.56
C ALA A 227 -17.55 20.08 -0.93
N TRP A 228 -18.80 19.59 -0.96
CA TRP A 228 -19.12 18.24 -0.53
C TRP A 228 -18.40 17.19 -1.40
N TRP A 229 -18.46 17.33 -2.72
CA TRP A 229 -17.78 16.42 -3.65
C TRP A 229 -16.26 16.43 -3.48
N SER A 230 -15.65 17.61 -3.31
CA SER A 230 -14.23 17.75 -3.01
C SER A 230 -13.84 16.97 -1.74
N LYS A 231 -14.67 17.01 -0.69
CA LYS A 231 -14.45 16.24 0.54
C LYS A 231 -14.56 14.72 0.35
N VAL A 232 -15.45 14.22 -0.51
CA VAL A 232 -15.52 12.78 -0.85
C VAL A 232 -14.23 12.33 -1.57
N ARG A 233 -13.72 13.14 -2.50
CA ARG A 233 -12.46 12.87 -3.21
C ARG A 233 -11.25 12.95 -2.26
N PHE A 234 -11.21 13.95 -1.39
CA PHE A 234 -10.18 14.11 -0.36
C PHE A 234 -10.15 12.95 0.64
N ALA A 235 -11.30 12.51 1.14
CA ALA A 235 -11.40 11.31 1.96
C ALA A 235 -10.90 10.06 1.22
N SER A 236 -11.28 9.88 -0.05
CA SER A 236 -10.81 8.77 -0.89
C SER A 236 -9.29 8.78 -1.08
N TRP A 237 -8.70 9.95 -1.33
CA TRP A 237 -7.24 10.11 -1.40
C TRP A 237 -6.55 9.71 -0.09
N HIS A 238 -7.13 10.10 1.06
CA HIS A 238 -6.60 9.67 2.36
C HIS A 238 -6.72 8.16 2.57
N ILE A 239 -7.86 7.53 2.26
CA ILE A 239 -8.01 6.06 2.34
C ILE A 239 -6.93 5.35 1.51
N TRP A 240 -6.64 5.87 0.32
CA TRP A 240 -5.60 5.33 -0.54
C TRP A 240 -4.18 5.51 0.02
N LYS A 241 -3.76 6.75 0.29
CA LYS A 241 -2.37 7.06 0.66
C LYS A 241 -2.02 6.72 2.12
N ASN A 242 -3.01 6.69 3.00
CA ASN A 242 -2.80 6.54 4.45
C ASN A 242 -3.39 5.24 5.02
N GLY A 243 -4.03 4.41 4.19
CA GLY A 243 -4.52 3.09 4.55
C GLY A 243 -3.36 2.10 4.65
N ARG A 244 -3.07 1.35 3.59
CA ARG A 244 -1.91 0.44 3.53
C ARG A 244 -1.23 0.53 2.16
N GLU A 245 -0.11 1.25 2.10
CA GLU A 245 0.51 1.70 0.84
C GLU A 245 0.99 0.54 -0.05
N SER A 246 1.53 -0.53 0.54
CA SER A 246 1.90 -1.77 -0.16
C SER A 246 0.73 -2.35 -0.98
N MET A 247 -0.48 -2.25 -0.44
CA MET A 247 -1.74 -2.69 -1.03
C MET A 247 -2.48 -1.58 -1.80
N GLY A 248 -1.85 -0.40 -1.92
CA GLY A 248 -2.46 0.83 -2.41
C GLY A 248 -2.93 0.78 -3.87
N ALA A 249 -2.43 -0.15 -4.70
CA ALA A 249 -2.88 -0.29 -6.09
C ALA A 249 -4.34 -0.78 -6.17
N ALA A 250 -4.67 -1.84 -5.44
CA ALA A 250 -6.04 -2.38 -5.39
C ALA A 250 -7.02 -1.39 -4.73
N ILE A 251 -6.59 -0.73 -3.65
CA ILE A 251 -7.37 0.32 -2.98
C ILE A 251 -7.65 1.48 -3.95
N LEU A 252 -6.62 1.99 -4.67
CA LEU A 252 -6.79 3.04 -5.67
C LEU A 252 -7.75 2.62 -6.80
N SER A 253 -7.53 1.46 -7.42
CA SER A 253 -8.38 1.03 -8.54
C SER A 253 -9.83 0.81 -8.12
N GLY A 254 -10.06 0.37 -6.87
CA GLY A 254 -11.41 0.29 -6.27
C GLY A 254 -12.04 1.67 -6.08
N LEU A 255 -11.31 2.60 -5.47
CA LEU A 255 -11.79 3.96 -5.20
C LEU A 255 -12.02 4.76 -6.49
N LEU A 256 -11.10 4.76 -7.45
CA LEU A 256 -11.29 5.41 -8.75
C LEU A 256 -12.52 4.84 -9.50
N SER A 257 -12.72 3.53 -9.45
CA SER A 257 -13.92 2.90 -10.01
C SER A 257 -15.20 3.38 -9.33
N ALA A 258 -15.19 3.51 -8.00
CA ALA A 258 -16.34 4.03 -7.24
C ALA A 258 -16.59 5.53 -7.52
N LEU A 259 -15.55 6.37 -7.52
CA LEU A 259 -15.64 7.81 -7.79
C LEU A 259 -16.25 8.10 -9.17
N LYS A 260 -15.95 7.30 -10.20
CA LYS A 260 -16.62 7.40 -11.51
C LYS A 260 -18.14 7.19 -11.43
N SER A 261 -18.61 6.15 -10.73
CA SER A 261 -20.05 5.94 -10.61
C SER A 261 -20.72 6.92 -9.64
N ILE A 262 -20.01 7.43 -8.63
CA ILE A 262 -20.49 8.53 -7.80
C ILE A 262 -20.69 9.80 -8.65
N GLU A 263 -19.74 10.13 -9.52
CA GLU A 263 -19.84 11.22 -10.49
C GLU A 263 -21.03 11.03 -11.45
N ASP A 264 -21.25 9.81 -11.96
CA ASP A 264 -22.43 9.48 -12.79
C ASP A 264 -23.76 9.65 -12.01
N VAL A 265 -23.82 9.18 -10.75
CA VAL A 265 -24.99 9.31 -9.86
C VAL A 265 -25.30 10.77 -9.53
N ILE A 266 -24.27 11.57 -9.23
CA ILE A 266 -24.37 13.01 -8.97
C ILE A 266 -24.86 13.73 -10.24
N ARG A 267 -24.28 13.42 -11.41
CA ARG A 267 -24.66 14.02 -12.70
C ARG A 267 -26.12 13.72 -13.05
N LEU A 268 -26.59 12.51 -12.78
CA LEU A 268 -27.99 12.10 -12.99
C LEU A 268 -28.96 12.86 -12.08
N HIS A 269 -28.55 13.15 -10.85
CA HIS A 269 -29.37 13.80 -9.82
C HIS A 269 -28.95 15.24 -9.51
N LYS A 270 -28.36 15.97 -10.48
CA LYS A 270 -27.73 17.29 -10.26
C LYS A 270 -28.65 18.37 -9.64
N GLU A 271 -29.97 18.23 -9.81
CA GLU A 271 -31.02 19.14 -9.28
C GLU A 271 -31.46 18.76 -7.85
N GLN A 272 -31.03 17.57 -7.42
CA GLN A 272 -30.82 17.06 -6.07
C GLN A 272 -30.24 17.98 -4.98
N PRO A 273 -30.81 18.19 -3.77
CA PRO A 273 -29.99 18.63 -2.65
C PRO A 273 -28.92 17.59 -2.28
N VAL A 274 -27.81 18.04 -1.70
CA VAL A 274 -26.66 17.19 -1.27
C VAL A 274 -27.09 16.05 -0.33
N SER A 275 -28.12 16.25 0.49
CA SER A 275 -28.69 15.19 1.33
C SER A 275 -29.21 13.99 0.53
N LYS A 276 -29.74 14.22 -0.68
CA LYS A 276 -30.14 13.16 -1.61
C LYS A 276 -28.97 12.58 -2.38
N TRP A 277 -27.98 13.38 -2.75
CA TRP A 277 -26.74 12.84 -3.33
C TRP A 277 -26.08 11.85 -2.37
N ARG A 278 -25.98 12.18 -1.08
CA ARG A 278 -25.49 11.26 -0.05
C ARG A 278 -26.26 9.94 -0.05
N ASP A 279 -27.60 9.98 0.00
CA ASP A 279 -28.44 8.78 0.02
C ASP A 279 -28.15 7.88 -1.21
N PHE A 280 -28.11 8.45 -2.42
CA PHE A 280 -27.84 7.69 -3.66
C PHE A 280 -26.38 7.18 -3.76
N VAL A 281 -25.41 7.95 -3.25
CA VAL A 281 -23.99 7.55 -3.23
C VAL A 281 -23.77 6.37 -2.27
N VAL A 282 -24.45 6.37 -1.13
CA VAL A 282 -24.42 5.25 -0.19
C VAL A 282 -25.00 3.98 -0.84
N GLU A 283 -26.14 4.08 -1.51
CA GLU A 283 -26.76 2.96 -2.24
C GLU A 283 -25.84 2.38 -3.32
N GLU A 284 -25.17 3.24 -4.11
CA GLU A 284 -24.20 2.81 -5.13
C GLU A 284 -22.94 2.16 -4.53
N LEU A 285 -22.46 2.64 -3.38
CA LEU A 285 -21.33 2.04 -2.66
C LEU A 285 -21.72 0.67 -2.08
N ASP A 286 -22.87 0.55 -1.43
CA ASP A 286 -23.39 -0.72 -0.90
C ASP A 286 -23.57 -1.76 -2.02
N ARG A 287 -24.12 -1.36 -3.16
CA ARG A 287 -24.24 -2.19 -4.37
C ARG A 287 -22.88 -2.70 -4.86
N ARG A 288 -21.85 -1.85 -4.85
CA ARG A 288 -20.48 -2.20 -5.27
C ARG A 288 -19.80 -3.16 -4.30
N ILE A 289 -19.93 -2.92 -2.99
CA ILE A 289 -19.39 -3.80 -1.94
C ILE A 289 -19.99 -5.22 -2.09
N ALA A 290 -21.30 -5.33 -2.36
CA ALA A 290 -21.97 -6.61 -2.58
C ALA A 290 -21.47 -7.37 -3.83
N LEU A 291 -21.10 -6.67 -4.91
CA LEU A 291 -20.65 -7.28 -6.19
C LEU A 291 -19.16 -7.64 -6.22
N SER A 292 -18.31 -6.90 -5.50
CA SER A 292 -16.83 -6.98 -5.55
C SER A 292 -16.23 -8.39 -5.37
N SER A 293 -16.95 -9.31 -4.72
CA SER A 293 -16.33 -10.48 -4.07
C SER A 293 -16.37 -11.82 -4.82
N LYS A 294 -17.08 -11.98 -5.94
CA LYS A 294 -17.22 -13.32 -6.60
C LYS A 294 -16.84 -13.35 -8.08
N ASP A 295 -17.18 -12.33 -8.85
CA ASP A 295 -17.15 -12.44 -10.32
C ASP A 295 -15.72 -12.42 -10.87
N ALA A 296 -14.86 -11.52 -10.38
CA ALA A 296 -13.46 -11.42 -10.83
C ALA A 296 -12.66 -12.70 -10.57
N ALA A 297 -12.74 -13.27 -9.36
CA ALA A 297 -12.03 -14.51 -9.03
C ALA A 297 -12.50 -15.71 -9.88
N THR A 298 -13.80 -15.76 -10.20
CA THR A 298 -14.37 -16.78 -11.09
C THR A 298 -13.85 -16.61 -12.52
N ALA A 299 -13.80 -15.38 -13.02
CA ALA A 299 -13.27 -15.05 -14.34
C ALA A 299 -11.76 -15.34 -14.48
N VAL A 300 -10.92 -14.96 -13.50
CA VAL A 300 -9.49 -15.35 -13.47
C VAL A 300 -9.34 -16.87 -13.49
N SER A 301 -10.19 -17.60 -12.73
CA SER A 301 -10.15 -19.07 -12.70
C SER A 301 -10.50 -19.70 -14.06
N ALA A 302 -11.46 -19.12 -14.78
CA ALA A 302 -11.83 -19.56 -16.12
C ALA A 302 -10.70 -19.26 -17.12
N ALA A 303 -10.09 -18.07 -17.06
CA ALA A 303 -8.94 -17.70 -17.88
C ALA A 303 -7.74 -18.63 -17.63
N PHE A 304 -7.43 -18.93 -16.36
CA PHE A 304 -6.36 -19.86 -15.99
C PHE A 304 -6.64 -21.30 -16.46
N THR A 305 -7.89 -21.75 -16.35
CA THR A 305 -8.29 -23.06 -16.88
C THR A 305 -8.12 -23.12 -18.40
N SER A 306 -8.46 -22.05 -19.12
CA SER A 306 -8.25 -21.93 -20.56
C SER A 306 -6.77 -21.98 -20.94
N PHE A 307 -5.93 -21.22 -20.22
CA PHE A 307 -4.47 -21.23 -20.36
C PHE A 307 -3.89 -22.65 -20.20
N LEU A 308 -4.23 -23.37 -19.11
CA LEU A 308 -3.74 -24.73 -18.89
C LEU A 308 -4.17 -25.71 -19.99
N ARG A 309 -5.40 -25.60 -20.51
CA ARG A 309 -5.87 -26.45 -21.61
C ARG A 309 -5.21 -26.13 -22.95
N HIS A 310 -4.82 -24.87 -23.18
CA HIS A 310 -4.14 -24.46 -24.41
C HIS A 310 -2.66 -24.86 -24.39
N GLU A 311 -1.89 -24.34 -23.44
CA GLU A 311 -0.43 -24.53 -23.38
C GLU A 311 -0.03 -25.98 -23.13
N PHE A 312 -0.82 -26.71 -22.33
CA PHE A 312 -0.52 -28.09 -21.93
C PHE A 312 -1.49 -29.12 -22.51
N ALA A 313 -2.13 -28.81 -23.65
CA ALA A 313 -3.10 -29.67 -24.34
C ALA A 313 -2.65 -31.15 -24.40
N ALA A 314 -1.42 -31.41 -24.86
CA ALA A 314 -0.87 -32.76 -24.97
C ALA A 314 -0.73 -33.49 -23.61
N LYS A 315 -0.52 -32.78 -22.50
CA LYS A 315 -0.54 -33.37 -21.15
C LYS A 315 -1.97 -33.67 -20.69
N VAL A 316 -2.91 -32.76 -20.93
CA VAL A 316 -4.33 -32.93 -20.61
C VAL A 316 -4.91 -34.14 -21.38
N GLU A 317 -4.71 -34.20 -22.70
CA GLU A 317 -5.14 -35.31 -23.55
C GLU A 317 -4.53 -36.67 -23.16
N SER A 318 -3.28 -36.69 -22.71
CA SER A 318 -2.60 -37.90 -22.24
C SER A 318 -2.77 -38.19 -20.75
N SER A 319 -3.62 -37.42 -20.06
CA SER A 319 -3.88 -37.46 -18.61
C SER A 319 -2.60 -37.44 -17.75
N ARG A 320 -1.55 -36.77 -18.24
CA ARG A 320 -0.31 -36.53 -17.49
C ARG A 320 -0.48 -35.32 -16.58
N PRO A 321 0.07 -35.32 -15.37
CA PRO A 321 -0.07 -34.19 -14.47
C PRO A 321 0.71 -32.98 -14.99
N ILE A 322 0.11 -31.80 -14.87
CA ILE A 322 0.81 -30.52 -15.02
C ILE A 322 1.48 -30.20 -13.68
N LYS A 323 2.78 -29.95 -13.71
CA LYS A 323 3.62 -29.73 -12.53
C LYS A 323 3.76 -28.24 -12.24
N ILE A 324 3.21 -27.80 -11.11
CA ILE A 324 3.11 -26.39 -10.74
C ILE A 324 3.90 -26.13 -9.45
N LEU A 325 4.89 -25.24 -9.48
CA LEU A 325 5.53 -24.67 -8.29
C LEU A 325 4.80 -23.39 -7.89
N THR A 326 4.48 -23.20 -6.61
CA THR A 326 3.87 -21.98 -6.06
C THR A 326 4.46 -21.61 -4.70
N VAL A 327 4.37 -20.34 -4.35
CA VAL A 327 4.79 -19.78 -3.06
C VAL A 327 3.60 -19.12 -2.35
N SER A 328 3.57 -19.21 -1.02
CA SER A 328 2.60 -18.58 -0.12
C SER A 328 1.13 -18.94 -0.42
N GLU A 329 0.18 -18.14 0.08
CA GLU A 329 -1.25 -18.30 -0.11
C GLU A 329 -1.90 -17.05 -0.75
N SER A 330 -1.70 -16.88 -2.07
CA SER A 330 -2.50 -15.93 -2.83
C SER A 330 -3.97 -16.38 -2.90
N SER A 331 -4.90 -15.51 -2.54
CA SER A 331 -6.35 -15.81 -2.58
C SER A 331 -6.84 -16.08 -4.01
N THR A 332 -6.33 -15.34 -4.99
CA THR A 332 -6.57 -15.55 -6.42
C THR A 332 -6.03 -16.92 -6.88
N THR A 333 -4.79 -17.26 -6.50
CA THR A 333 -4.14 -18.54 -6.85
C THR A 333 -4.85 -19.74 -6.21
N LYS A 334 -5.21 -19.62 -4.92
CA LYS A 334 -6.03 -20.60 -4.20
C LYS A 334 -7.36 -20.84 -4.90
N HIS A 335 -8.07 -19.79 -5.31
CA HIS A 335 -9.38 -19.93 -5.96
C HIS A 335 -9.24 -20.60 -7.35
N ALA A 336 -8.26 -20.16 -8.15
CA ALA A 336 -8.00 -20.73 -9.48
C ALA A 336 -7.63 -22.21 -9.43
N LEU A 337 -6.65 -22.59 -8.58
CA LEU A 337 -6.25 -24.00 -8.42
C LEU A 337 -7.40 -24.87 -7.89
N ARG A 338 -8.16 -24.40 -6.89
CA ARG A 338 -9.34 -25.12 -6.39
C ARG A 338 -10.42 -25.29 -7.46
N SER A 339 -10.62 -24.29 -8.32
CA SER A 339 -11.58 -24.37 -9.43
C SER A 339 -11.14 -25.42 -10.46
N VAL A 340 -9.86 -25.47 -10.81
CA VAL A 340 -9.32 -26.52 -11.69
C VAL A 340 -9.51 -27.91 -11.07
N ILE A 341 -9.14 -28.10 -9.79
CA ILE A 341 -9.28 -29.39 -9.08
C ILE A 341 -10.74 -29.86 -8.99
N ALA A 342 -11.68 -28.96 -8.71
CA ALA A 342 -13.08 -29.30 -8.51
C ALA A 342 -13.84 -29.49 -9.84
N ASN A 343 -13.59 -28.62 -10.81
CA ASN A 343 -14.45 -28.47 -12.00
C ASN A 343 -13.84 -29.04 -13.29
N THR A 344 -12.65 -29.65 -13.23
CA THR A 344 -11.98 -30.21 -14.42
C THR A 344 -11.43 -31.62 -14.21
N ASP A 345 -11.03 -32.20 -15.34
CA ASP A 345 -10.31 -33.46 -15.52
C ASP A 345 -8.78 -33.31 -15.51
N ILE A 346 -8.27 -32.08 -15.36
CA ILE A 346 -6.83 -31.79 -15.38
C ILE A 346 -6.18 -32.36 -14.11
N SER A 347 -5.23 -33.28 -14.28
CA SER A 347 -4.39 -33.77 -13.18
C SER A 347 -3.28 -32.76 -12.86
N LEU A 348 -3.03 -32.52 -11.57
CA LEU A 348 -2.03 -31.56 -11.09
C LEU A 348 -1.03 -32.19 -10.11
N ASP A 349 0.24 -31.86 -10.23
CA ASP A 349 1.29 -32.06 -9.20
C ASP A 349 1.73 -30.69 -8.71
N ILE A 350 1.26 -30.31 -7.51
CA ILE A 350 1.44 -28.96 -6.96
C ILE A 350 2.52 -29.00 -5.88
N ARG A 351 3.60 -28.27 -6.11
CA ARG A 351 4.72 -28.09 -5.19
C ARG A 351 4.59 -26.74 -4.53
N VAL A 352 4.56 -26.71 -3.21
CA VAL A 352 4.26 -25.50 -2.43
C VAL A 352 5.43 -25.20 -1.52
N LEU A 353 6.00 -24.00 -1.64
CA LEU A 353 6.98 -23.46 -0.69
C LEU A 353 6.24 -22.96 0.56
N GLU A 354 6.68 -23.41 1.74
CA GLU A 354 5.99 -23.19 3.01
C GLU A 354 5.74 -21.70 3.34
N SER A 355 6.66 -20.81 2.93
CA SER A 355 6.64 -19.36 3.14
C SER A 355 6.77 -18.94 4.61
N ARG A 356 8.00 -18.93 5.12
CA ARG A 356 8.31 -18.38 6.45
C ARG A 356 8.16 -16.84 6.46
N PRO A 357 7.82 -16.21 7.61
CA PRO A 357 7.67 -16.81 8.94
C PRO A 357 6.25 -17.29 9.30
N LEU A 358 5.26 -17.11 8.42
CA LEU A 358 3.85 -17.37 8.74
C LEU A 358 3.34 -18.73 8.23
N PHE A 359 4.10 -19.40 7.37
CA PHE A 359 3.84 -20.72 6.82
C PHE A 359 2.56 -20.80 5.95
N GLU A 360 2.24 -19.73 5.21
CA GLU A 360 1.00 -19.63 4.42
C GLU A 360 0.84 -20.78 3.39
N GLY A 361 1.94 -21.31 2.86
CA GLY A 361 1.93 -22.44 1.92
C GLY A 361 1.32 -23.72 2.51
N VAL A 362 1.37 -23.90 3.84
CA VAL A 362 0.73 -25.02 4.55
C VAL A 362 -0.80 -24.87 4.52
N SER A 363 -1.29 -23.64 4.71
CA SER A 363 -2.72 -23.30 4.62
C SER A 363 -3.25 -23.49 3.20
N LEU A 364 -2.51 -23.01 2.18
CA LEU A 364 -2.82 -23.28 0.78
C LEU A 364 -2.96 -24.79 0.52
N SER A 365 -1.95 -25.57 0.91
CA SER A 365 -1.91 -27.03 0.70
C SER A 365 -3.12 -27.74 1.31
N SER A 366 -3.48 -27.39 2.56
CA SER A 366 -4.70 -27.89 3.22
C SER A 366 -5.96 -27.55 2.42
N SER A 367 -6.06 -26.31 1.92
CA SER A 367 -7.21 -25.88 1.11
C SER A 367 -7.33 -26.63 -0.22
N LEU A 368 -6.21 -26.94 -0.89
CA LEU A 368 -6.21 -27.69 -2.15
C LEU A 368 -6.69 -29.14 -1.95
N ILE A 369 -6.21 -29.82 -0.91
CA ILE A 369 -6.67 -31.17 -0.54
C ILE A 369 -8.17 -31.16 -0.21
N GLN A 370 -8.66 -30.10 0.44
CA GLN A 370 -10.08 -29.93 0.75
C GLN A 370 -10.98 -29.69 -0.47
N ALA A 371 -10.44 -29.42 -1.66
CA ALA A 371 -11.23 -29.23 -2.89
C ALA A 371 -11.63 -30.55 -3.57
N ILE A 372 -10.95 -31.67 -3.28
CA ILE A 372 -11.28 -33.00 -3.81
C ILE A 372 -12.56 -33.52 -3.15
N SER A 373 -13.46 -34.17 -3.89
CA SER A 373 -14.69 -34.75 -3.34
C SER A 373 -14.40 -35.82 -2.29
N SER A 374 -15.23 -35.96 -1.26
CA SER A 374 -15.05 -37.01 -0.23
C SER A 374 -15.12 -38.43 -0.80
N SER A 375 -15.89 -38.63 -1.88
CA SER A 375 -15.93 -39.87 -2.67
C SER A 375 -14.61 -40.18 -3.39
N GLU A 376 -13.95 -39.16 -3.95
CA GLU A 376 -12.65 -39.29 -4.61
C GLU A 376 -11.51 -39.53 -3.60
N ARG A 377 -11.56 -38.93 -2.40
CA ARG A 377 -10.57 -39.17 -1.33
C ARG A 377 -10.60 -40.60 -0.79
N SER A 378 -11.78 -41.20 -0.67
CA SER A 378 -11.96 -42.59 -0.20
C SER A 378 -11.63 -43.65 -1.26
N ALA A 379 -11.34 -43.27 -2.50
CA ALA A 379 -10.93 -44.20 -3.56
C ALA A 379 -9.49 -44.72 -3.40
N VAL A 380 -8.72 -44.16 -2.46
CA VAL A 380 -7.43 -44.71 -2.01
C VAL A 380 -7.69 -45.99 -1.21
N GLN A 381 -7.89 -47.10 -1.92
CA GLN A 381 -8.11 -48.42 -1.31
C GLN A 381 -6.89 -48.88 -0.49
N PRO A 382 -7.09 -49.59 0.64
CA PRO A 382 -6.01 -50.32 1.29
C PRO A 382 -5.34 -51.30 0.32
N ALA A 383 -4.04 -51.50 0.46
CA ALA A 383 -3.28 -52.39 -0.40
C ALA A 383 -3.78 -53.85 -0.30
N ASN A 384 -4.31 -54.39 -1.39
CA ASN A 384 -4.62 -55.81 -1.52
C ASN A 384 -3.46 -56.58 -2.16
N GLU A 385 -3.24 -57.78 -1.63
CA GLU A 385 -2.29 -58.87 -1.92
C GLU A 385 -1.04 -58.65 -2.81
N PRO A 386 0.14 -59.14 -2.37
CA PRO A 386 1.38 -59.00 -3.13
C PRO A 386 1.40 -59.91 -4.37
N GLY A 387 1.57 -59.32 -5.55
CA GLY A 387 1.84 -60.08 -6.78
C GLY A 387 1.52 -59.40 -8.11
N GLN A 388 0.73 -58.32 -8.13
CA GLN A 388 0.40 -57.61 -9.37
C GLN A 388 1.14 -56.27 -9.50
N PRO A 389 1.98 -56.07 -10.55
CA PRO A 389 2.50 -54.75 -10.89
C PRO A 389 1.41 -53.92 -11.57
N ARG A 390 0.51 -53.32 -10.77
CA ARG A 390 -0.35 -52.25 -11.26
C ARG A 390 0.44 -50.95 -11.31
N LYS A 391 0.43 -50.27 -12.46
CA LYS A 391 0.56 -48.81 -12.46
C LYS A 391 -0.59 -48.28 -11.61
N ALA A 392 -0.29 -47.72 -10.44
CA ALA A 392 -1.29 -46.98 -9.67
C ALA A 392 -1.89 -45.90 -10.58
N PRO A 393 -3.21 -45.66 -10.54
CA PRO A 393 -3.79 -44.54 -11.28
C PRO A 393 -3.11 -43.26 -10.80
N VAL A 394 -2.70 -42.41 -11.75
CA VAL A 394 -2.10 -41.10 -11.43
C VAL A 394 -3.13 -40.33 -10.60
N PRO A 395 -2.78 -39.80 -9.42
CA PRO A 395 -3.73 -39.05 -8.61
C PRO A 395 -4.14 -37.77 -9.34
N LYS A 396 -5.43 -37.42 -9.28
CA LYS A 396 -5.96 -36.15 -9.82
C LYS A 396 -5.24 -34.93 -9.23
N LEU A 397 -4.80 -35.04 -7.98
CA LEU A 397 -3.97 -34.05 -7.30
C LEU A 397 -2.88 -34.75 -6.50
N GLN A 398 -1.63 -34.39 -6.76
CA GLN A 398 -0.49 -34.58 -5.88
C GLN A 398 -0.12 -33.23 -5.27
N VAL A 399 0.20 -33.20 -3.97
CA VAL A 399 0.71 -32.00 -3.29
C VAL A 399 2.00 -32.36 -2.56
N THR A 400 3.06 -31.58 -2.80
CA THR A 400 4.35 -31.74 -2.13
C THR A 400 4.75 -30.42 -1.47
N LEU A 401 4.89 -30.41 -0.15
CA LEU A 401 5.38 -29.25 0.61
C LEU A 401 6.91 -29.24 0.67
N PHE A 402 7.50 -28.07 0.46
CA PHE A 402 8.93 -27.82 0.51
C PHE A 402 9.23 -26.63 1.44
N THR A 403 10.39 -26.65 2.10
CA THR A 403 10.91 -25.46 2.77
C THR A 403 11.34 -24.43 1.73
N ASP A 404 11.32 -23.14 2.07
CA ASP A 404 11.68 -22.07 1.12
C ASP A 404 13.14 -22.22 0.62
N ALA A 405 14.03 -22.71 1.48
CA ALA A 405 15.42 -23.01 1.14
C ALA A 405 15.57 -24.15 0.11
N SER A 406 14.52 -24.97 -0.07
CA SER A 406 14.48 -26.07 -1.05
C SER A 406 13.96 -25.63 -2.43
N SER A 407 13.83 -24.32 -2.70
CA SER A 407 13.25 -23.78 -3.93
C SER A 407 13.83 -24.37 -5.24
N ALA A 408 15.15 -24.56 -5.31
CA ALA A 408 15.80 -25.21 -6.44
C ALA A 408 15.43 -26.70 -6.61
N LEU A 409 15.25 -27.44 -5.50
CA LEU A 409 14.80 -28.83 -5.53
C LEU A 409 13.31 -28.92 -5.91
N ALA A 410 12.50 -28.01 -5.37
CA ALA A 410 11.08 -27.88 -5.71
C ALA A 410 10.88 -27.53 -7.20
N SER A 411 11.88 -26.92 -7.85
CA SER A 411 11.88 -26.53 -9.27
C SER A 411 12.24 -27.64 -10.26
N GLU A 412 12.52 -28.87 -9.83
CA GLU A 412 12.96 -29.97 -10.72
C GLU A 412 11.82 -30.52 -11.62
N ASP A 413 11.96 -30.41 -12.94
CA ASP A 413 10.97 -30.87 -13.93
C ASP A 413 9.57 -30.25 -13.69
N VAL A 414 9.50 -28.94 -13.42
CA VAL A 414 8.23 -28.20 -13.29
C VAL A 414 7.81 -27.60 -14.64
N ASP A 415 6.50 -27.57 -14.90
CA ASP A 415 5.93 -26.97 -16.12
C ASP A 415 5.64 -25.48 -15.93
N VAL A 416 5.18 -25.11 -14.74
CA VAL A 416 4.72 -23.77 -14.40
C VAL A 416 5.27 -23.35 -13.04
N VAL A 417 5.81 -22.14 -12.95
CA VAL A 417 5.89 -21.40 -11.68
C VAL A 417 4.71 -20.45 -11.63
N LEU A 418 3.80 -20.69 -10.70
CA LEU A 418 2.58 -19.93 -10.51
C LEU A 418 2.75 -19.00 -9.31
N ILE A 419 2.76 -17.70 -9.55
CA ILE A 419 2.80 -16.70 -8.50
C ILE A 419 1.52 -15.86 -8.49
N GLY A 420 1.21 -15.31 -7.32
CA GLY A 420 0.23 -14.23 -7.22
C GLY A 420 0.82 -12.91 -7.68
N ALA A 421 0.03 -11.86 -7.50
CA ALA A 421 0.51 -10.50 -7.41
C ALA A 421 -0.19 -9.82 -6.23
N ASP A 422 0.53 -9.01 -5.48
CA ASP A 422 -0.03 -8.01 -4.56
C ASP A 422 -0.09 -6.65 -5.26
N ARG A 423 0.92 -6.34 -6.10
CA ARG A 423 0.99 -5.16 -6.97
C ARG A 423 1.71 -5.50 -8.28
N ILE A 424 1.27 -4.90 -9.38
CA ILE A 424 1.95 -4.97 -10.70
C ILE A 424 2.34 -3.54 -11.11
N ALA A 425 3.62 -3.31 -11.41
CA ALA A 425 4.11 -2.00 -11.86
C ALA A 425 3.78 -1.74 -13.34
N GLU A 426 3.91 -0.49 -13.80
CA GLU A 426 3.70 -0.09 -15.21
C GLU A 426 4.59 -0.89 -16.19
N SER A 427 5.78 -1.29 -15.74
CA SER A 427 6.74 -2.10 -16.50
C SER A 427 6.37 -3.58 -16.60
N GLY A 428 5.32 -4.03 -15.92
CA GLY A 428 4.98 -5.43 -15.73
C GLY A 428 5.71 -6.12 -14.57
N ALA A 429 6.66 -5.46 -13.89
CA ALA A 429 7.28 -6.02 -12.70
C ALA A 429 6.22 -6.37 -11.65
N VAL A 430 6.35 -7.52 -10.98
CA VAL A 430 5.34 -8.02 -10.04
C VAL A 430 5.89 -8.03 -8.62
N SER A 431 5.23 -7.31 -7.73
CA SER A 431 5.45 -7.43 -6.29
C SER A 431 4.52 -8.52 -5.75
N ASN A 432 5.12 -9.55 -5.14
CA ASN A 432 4.44 -10.67 -4.51
C ASN A 432 5.26 -11.10 -3.26
N LYS A 433 4.70 -12.01 -2.44
CA LYS A 433 5.36 -12.52 -1.22
C LYS A 433 6.84 -12.91 -1.45
N THR A 434 7.72 -12.49 -0.54
CA THR A 434 9.14 -12.89 -0.51
C THR A 434 9.30 -14.41 -0.59
N GLY A 435 10.22 -14.88 -1.45
CA GLY A 435 10.35 -16.26 -1.91
C GLY A 435 9.93 -16.46 -3.37
N SER A 436 9.18 -15.51 -3.95
CA SER A 436 8.77 -15.50 -5.36
C SER A 436 9.94 -15.39 -6.33
N LEU A 437 10.82 -14.41 -6.15
CA LEU A 437 11.96 -14.20 -7.06
C LEU A 437 12.96 -15.38 -6.98
N PRO A 438 13.35 -15.90 -5.80
CA PRO A 438 14.12 -17.13 -5.69
C PRO A 438 13.46 -18.34 -6.37
N ALA A 439 12.13 -18.49 -6.31
CA ALA A 439 11.40 -19.58 -6.98
C ALA A 439 11.43 -19.44 -8.51
N VAL A 440 11.19 -18.24 -9.03
CA VAL A 440 11.25 -17.97 -10.48
C VAL A 440 12.67 -18.16 -11.01
N LEU A 441 13.69 -17.61 -10.35
CA LEU A 441 15.10 -17.79 -10.73
C LEU A 441 15.53 -19.27 -10.66
N SER A 442 15.11 -19.99 -9.62
CA SER A 442 15.38 -21.42 -9.47
C SER A 442 14.79 -22.23 -10.62
N ALA A 443 13.53 -21.98 -10.99
CA ALA A 443 12.90 -22.68 -12.11
C ALA A 443 13.50 -22.31 -13.46
N LYS A 444 13.78 -21.02 -13.74
CA LYS A 444 14.44 -20.61 -14.99
C LYS A 444 15.82 -21.26 -15.16
N HIS A 445 16.51 -21.62 -14.07
CA HIS A 445 17.78 -22.36 -14.12
C HIS A 445 17.60 -23.89 -14.20
N ILE A 446 16.79 -24.49 -13.32
CA ILE A 446 16.66 -25.95 -13.17
C ILE A 446 15.71 -26.57 -14.21
N SER A 447 14.66 -25.84 -14.59
CA SER A 447 13.67 -26.23 -15.59
C SER A 447 13.48 -25.10 -16.62
N PRO A 448 14.42 -24.85 -17.55
CA PRO A 448 14.38 -23.67 -18.43
C PRO A 448 13.16 -23.59 -19.37
N GLY A 449 12.45 -24.71 -19.58
CA GLY A 449 11.17 -24.74 -20.30
C GLY A 449 9.94 -24.36 -19.48
N ALA A 450 10.10 -24.10 -18.17
CA ALA A 450 9.01 -23.75 -17.29
C ALA A 450 8.47 -22.32 -17.56
N LYS A 451 7.15 -22.22 -17.61
CA LYS A 451 6.42 -20.95 -17.75
C LYS A 451 6.25 -20.28 -16.39
N THR A 452 6.65 -19.03 -16.25
CA THR A 452 6.37 -18.20 -15.08
C THR A 452 5.09 -17.42 -15.33
N VAL A 453 4.04 -17.78 -14.59
CA VAL A 453 2.67 -17.32 -14.79
C VAL A 453 2.20 -16.56 -13.57
N VAL A 454 1.71 -15.34 -13.79
CA VAL A 454 1.20 -14.45 -12.75
C VAL A 454 -0.33 -14.50 -12.74
N LEU A 455 -0.93 -14.85 -11.60
CA LEU A 455 -2.38 -14.74 -11.39
C LEU A 455 -2.71 -13.46 -10.63
N GLY A 456 -3.33 -12.50 -11.32
CA GLY A 456 -3.65 -11.19 -10.76
C GLY A 456 -4.93 -10.60 -11.33
N GLU A 457 -5.65 -9.83 -10.52
CA GLU A 457 -6.79 -9.05 -10.98
C GLU A 457 -6.31 -7.70 -11.54
N THR A 458 -6.96 -7.16 -12.58
CA THR A 458 -6.50 -5.91 -13.23
C THR A 458 -6.48 -4.70 -12.29
N GLY A 459 -7.23 -4.77 -11.19
CA GLY A 459 -7.18 -3.77 -10.11
C GLY A 459 -5.85 -3.71 -9.33
N LYS A 460 -4.97 -4.71 -9.47
CA LYS A 460 -3.64 -4.73 -8.82
C LYS A 460 -2.55 -3.99 -9.60
N VAL A 461 -2.85 -3.51 -10.80
CA VAL A 461 -1.95 -2.65 -11.57
C VAL A 461 -1.83 -1.28 -10.89
N ALA A 462 -0.59 -0.82 -10.73
CA ALA A 462 -0.24 0.47 -10.17
C ALA A 462 -0.55 1.62 -11.16
N PRO A 463 -0.79 2.86 -10.67
CA PRO A 463 -0.62 4.05 -11.50
C PRO A 463 0.87 4.22 -11.88
N PRO A 464 1.20 5.13 -12.82
CA PRO A 464 2.55 5.26 -13.36
C PRO A 464 3.60 5.59 -12.29
N GLY A 465 4.83 5.11 -12.48
CA GLY A 465 5.94 5.32 -11.57
C GLY A 465 6.83 4.11 -11.32
N ALA A 466 8.07 4.39 -10.93
CA ALA A 466 9.11 3.38 -10.74
C ALA A 466 8.80 2.42 -9.58
N ALA A 467 8.94 1.11 -9.83
CA ALA A 467 8.75 0.06 -8.82
C ALA A 467 9.63 0.25 -7.56
N ALA A 468 10.85 0.80 -7.73
CA ALA A 468 11.78 1.09 -6.64
C ALA A 468 11.39 2.28 -5.76
N ALA A 469 10.44 3.13 -6.20
CA ALA A 469 9.88 4.20 -5.39
C ALA A 469 8.75 3.72 -4.46
N HIS A 470 8.39 2.43 -4.51
CA HIS A 470 7.39 1.85 -3.62
C HIS A 470 7.99 1.43 -2.28
N VAL A 471 7.22 1.69 -1.23
CA VAL A 471 7.58 1.36 0.14
C VAL A 471 7.76 -0.15 0.33
N VAL A 472 8.92 -0.53 0.86
CA VAL A 472 9.21 -1.89 1.31
C VAL A 472 8.52 -2.12 2.66
N GLU A 473 7.55 -3.03 2.69
CA GLU A 473 6.90 -3.47 3.93
C GLU A 473 7.83 -4.44 4.67
N ASP A 474 8.36 -4.01 5.82
CA ASP A 474 9.14 -4.81 6.75
C ASP A 474 8.42 -4.85 8.10
N ASN A 475 8.02 -6.04 8.53
CA ASN A 475 7.29 -6.28 9.78
C ASN A 475 8.23 -6.60 10.97
N GLY A 476 9.54 -6.42 10.79
CA GLY A 476 10.56 -6.52 11.83
C GLY A 476 10.80 -7.93 12.42
N PRO A 477 11.78 -8.05 13.34
CA PRO A 477 12.15 -9.30 14.01
C PRO A 477 11.01 -10.09 14.66
N THR A 478 9.94 -9.47 15.17
CA THR A 478 9.00 -10.14 16.08
C THR A 478 8.45 -11.46 15.53
N GLN A 479 8.07 -11.51 14.25
CA GLN A 479 7.55 -12.73 13.61
C GLN A 479 8.65 -13.80 13.41
N LEU A 480 9.87 -13.38 13.05
CA LEU A 480 11.03 -14.25 12.85
C LEU A 480 11.53 -14.83 14.18
N VAL A 481 11.66 -13.98 15.21
CA VAL A 481 12.06 -14.36 16.58
C VAL A 481 11.08 -15.37 17.14
N ARG A 482 9.76 -15.15 17.01
CA ARG A 482 8.73 -16.12 17.40
C ARG A 482 8.92 -17.49 16.74
N ALA A 483 9.31 -17.52 15.46
CA ALA A 483 9.60 -18.77 14.75
C ALA A 483 10.92 -19.43 15.20
N TRP A 484 11.91 -18.67 15.70
CA TRP A 484 13.17 -19.20 16.24
C TRP A 484 13.08 -19.64 17.71
N THR A 485 12.25 -18.99 18.52
CA THR A 485 12.05 -19.32 19.95
C THR A 485 11.04 -20.44 20.18
N ALA A 486 10.27 -20.85 19.15
CA ALA A 486 9.29 -21.92 19.24
C ALA A 486 9.87 -23.24 19.78
N ASP A 487 9.08 -23.96 20.58
CA ASP A 487 9.52 -25.10 21.41
C ASP A 487 10.15 -26.25 20.62
N PHE A 488 9.75 -26.44 19.36
CA PHE A 488 10.30 -27.47 18.47
C PHE A 488 11.76 -27.22 18.05
N ASN A 489 12.26 -25.99 18.19
CA ASN A 489 13.66 -25.67 17.93
C ASN A 489 14.55 -26.14 19.08
N GLY A 490 15.76 -26.63 18.77
CA GLY A 490 16.73 -27.04 19.79
C GLY A 490 17.15 -25.88 20.72
N GLU A 491 17.46 -26.20 21.97
CA GLU A 491 17.77 -25.22 23.04
C GLU A 491 18.82 -24.18 22.62
N ARG A 492 19.87 -24.60 21.91
CA ARG A 492 20.91 -23.71 21.36
C ARG A 492 20.34 -22.59 20.47
N ILE A 493 19.32 -22.88 19.66
CA ILE A 493 18.69 -21.89 18.77
C ILE A 493 17.77 -20.97 19.56
N ARG A 494 16.96 -21.50 20.49
CA ARG A 494 16.08 -20.68 21.34
C ARG A 494 16.89 -19.71 22.22
N ASN A 495 17.99 -20.20 22.82
CA ASN A 495 18.92 -19.38 23.60
C ASN A 495 19.59 -18.33 22.71
N ALA A 496 20.08 -18.69 21.52
CA ALA A 496 20.67 -17.74 20.59
C ALA A 496 19.69 -16.65 20.12
N ALA A 497 18.43 -17.01 19.83
CA ALA A 497 17.38 -16.07 19.47
C ALA A 497 17.08 -15.07 20.60
N GLY A 498 17.21 -15.48 21.86
CA GLY A 498 17.14 -14.58 23.03
C GLY A 498 18.39 -13.72 23.27
N THR A 499 19.52 -13.98 22.58
CA THR A 499 20.75 -13.17 22.65
C THR A 499 20.93 -12.19 21.48
N LEU A 500 20.19 -12.37 20.38
CA LEU A 500 20.05 -11.32 19.37
C LEU A 500 19.30 -10.14 20.01
N PRO A 501 19.58 -8.88 19.64
CA PRO A 501 18.91 -7.73 20.23
C PRO A 501 17.40 -7.81 19.97
N LEU A 502 16.68 -8.20 21.02
CA LEU A 502 15.24 -8.05 21.11
C LEU A 502 14.98 -6.55 21.20
N VAL A 503 14.64 -5.97 20.05
CA VAL A 503 13.93 -4.69 19.98
C VAL A 503 12.75 -4.78 20.97
N PRO A 504 12.66 -3.91 21.99
CA PRO A 504 11.61 -4.01 23.01
C PRO A 504 10.23 -4.05 22.37
N ALA A 505 9.30 -4.80 22.96
CA ALA A 505 8.00 -5.14 22.36
C ALA A 505 7.03 -3.97 22.09
N GLY A 506 7.46 -2.70 22.23
CA GLY A 506 6.74 -1.50 21.80
C GLY A 506 7.29 -0.83 20.53
N GLU A 507 8.46 -1.24 20.02
CA GLU A 507 9.15 -0.47 18.96
C GLU A 507 8.73 -0.82 17.51
N GLN A 508 7.88 -1.84 17.28
CA GLN A 508 7.64 -2.41 15.94
C GLN A 508 6.18 -2.80 15.63
N GLU A 509 5.27 -1.84 15.68
CA GLU A 509 4.00 -1.97 14.93
C GLU A 509 3.97 -1.17 13.62
N HIS A 510 4.91 -0.26 13.36
CA HIS A 510 4.80 0.70 12.25
C HIS A 510 6.12 0.97 11.50
N GLY A 511 6.26 0.35 10.33
CA GLY A 511 6.72 1.04 9.11
C GLY A 511 8.23 1.11 8.78
N GLN A 512 8.56 0.53 7.62
CA GLN A 512 9.61 0.99 6.68
C GLN A 512 11.06 1.01 7.21
N SER A 513 11.80 -0.07 6.99
CA SER A 513 13.23 -0.14 7.22
C SER A 513 14.02 0.18 5.92
N HIS A 514 14.79 1.26 5.88
CA HIS A 514 15.79 1.49 4.81
C HIS A 514 17.18 0.99 5.27
N PRO A 515 18.14 0.69 4.37
CA PRO A 515 19.35 -0.06 4.74
C PRO A 515 20.32 0.63 5.71
N ASN A 516 20.25 1.95 5.89
CA ASN A 516 21.29 2.75 6.54
C ASN A 516 20.77 3.59 7.72
N VAL A 517 20.45 2.95 8.85
CA VAL A 517 20.33 3.65 10.15
C VAL A 517 21.03 2.83 11.25
N PRO A 518 22.09 3.35 11.89
CA PRO A 518 22.66 2.74 13.08
C PRO A 518 21.67 2.82 14.25
N LEU A 519 21.23 1.68 14.77
CA LEU A 519 20.58 1.61 16.08
C LEU A 519 21.63 1.97 17.15
N GLY A 520 21.43 3.11 17.79
CA GLY A 520 22.54 3.86 18.37
C GLY A 520 23.08 3.33 19.70
N ASN A 521 24.41 3.28 19.79
CA ASN A 521 25.16 3.83 20.92
C ASN A 521 26.59 4.12 20.46
N ASN A 522 27.21 5.20 20.93
CA ASN A 522 28.61 5.52 20.56
C ASN A 522 29.64 4.52 21.14
N ASP A 523 29.19 3.54 21.94
CA ASP A 523 29.98 2.43 22.50
C ASP A 523 29.49 1.03 22.01
N ALA A 524 28.62 0.96 21.00
CA ALA A 524 28.11 -0.31 20.47
C ALA A 524 29.15 -1.01 19.57
N VAL A 525 29.95 -1.91 20.14
CA VAL A 525 30.98 -2.70 19.43
C VAL A 525 30.39 -3.62 18.34
N VAL A 526 29.09 -3.94 18.39
CA VAL A 526 28.39 -4.79 17.42
C VAL A 526 27.01 -4.21 17.12
N GLN A 527 26.68 -4.08 15.84
CA GLN A 527 25.33 -3.78 15.34
C GLN A 527 24.74 -5.04 14.70
N VAL A 528 23.48 -5.36 15.03
CA VAL A 528 22.70 -6.44 14.40
C VAL A 528 21.37 -5.86 13.94
N ASP A 529 20.97 -6.20 12.72
CA ASP A 529 19.71 -5.78 12.11
C ASP A 529 18.97 -7.02 11.62
N ILE A 530 17.65 -7.06 11.82
CA ILE A 530 16.79 -8.20 11.49
C ILE A 530 15.66 -7.68 10.61
N ARG A 531 15.66 -8.09 9.35
CA ARG A 531 14.70 -7.66 8.33
C ARG A 531 13.69 -8.76 8.05
N ASN A 532 12.41 -8.41 8.04
CA ASN A 532 11.29 -9.27 7.69
C ASN A 532 10.50 -8.62 6.54
N VAL A 533 11.17 -8.47 5.40
CA VAL A 533 10.58 -7.90 4.17
C VAL A 533 9.52 -8.86 3.63
N LEU A 534 8.26 -8.40 3.55
CA LEU A 534 7.13 -9.24 3.16
C LEU A 534 6.98 -9.43 1.65
N PHE A 535 7.38 -8.44 0.85
CA PHE A 535 7.18 -8.45 -0.60
C PHE A 535 8.47 -8.14 -1.34
N GLU A 536 8.68 -8.81 -2.46
CA GLU A 536 9.81 -8.59 -3.37
C GLU A 536 9.33 -8.50 -4.82
N TRP A 537 10.16 -7.89 -5.67
CA TRP A 537 9.85 -7.71 -7.08
C TRP A 537 10.41 -8.85 -7.94
N VAL A 538 9.54 -9.47 -8.73
CA VAL A 538 9.90 -10.30 -9.89
C VAL A 538 9.97 -9.37 -11.12
N PRO A 539 11.14 -9.22 -11.76
CA PRO A 539 11.28 -8.43 -12.99
C PRO A 539 10.42 -8.97 -14.15
N PRO A 540 9.91 -8.09 -15.04
CA PRO A 540 9.02 -8.49 -16.13
C PRO A 540 9.67 -9.46 -17.12
N GLU A 541 10.98 -9.39 -17.33
CA GLU A 541 11.73 -10.31 -18.19
C GLU A 541 11.79 -11.75 -17.68
N LEU A 542 11.37 -11.99 -16.43
CA LEU A 542 11.22 -13.34 -15.86
C LEU A 542 9.78 -13.85 -15.90
N VAL A 543 8.80 -13.04 -16.29
CA VAL A 543 7.39 -13.40 -16.41
C VAL A 543 7.06 -13.72 -17.86
N ASP A 544 6.44 -14.88 -18.12
CA ASP A 544 6.00 -15.26 -19.46
C ASP A 544 4.56 -14.80 -19.75
N ASP A 545 3.66 -14.94 -18.77
CA ASP A 545 2.22 -14.79 -18.97
C ASP A 545 1.52 -14.15 -17.75
N TYR A 546 0.64 -13.17 -17.98
CA TYR A 546 -0.23 -12.57 -16.95
C TYR A 546 -1.68 -13.00 -17.19
N VAL A 547 -2.27 -13.74 -16.25
CA VAL A 547 -3.67 -14.20 -16.33
C VAL A 547 -4.56 -13.35 -15.44
N THR A 548 -5.55 -12.69 -16.05
CA THR A 548 -6.47 -11.76 -15.40
C THR A 548 -7.94 -12.14 -15.62
N GLU A 549 -8.86 -11.41 -15.01
CA GLU A 549 -10.31 -11.54 -15.27
C GLU A 549 -10.70 -11.17 -16.71
N GLN A 550 -9.81 -10.51 -17.45
CA GLN A 550 -9.97 -10.14 -18.86
C GLN A 550 -9.24 -11.11 -19.81
N GLY A 551 -8.67 -12.21 -19.30
CA GLY A 551 -7.87 -13.17 -20.07
C GLY A 551 -6.36 -12.95 -19.90
N LEU A 552 -5.60 -13.38 -20.91
CA LEU A 552 -4.15 -13.18 -20.95
C LEU A 552 -3.81 -11.73 -21.30
N TRP A 553 -2.92 -11.13 -20.52
CA TRP A 553 -2.44 -9.76 -20.69
C TRP A 553 -0.96 -9.73 -21.04
N THR A 554 -0.59 -8.75 -21.87
CA THR A 554 0.80 -8.40 -22.16
C THR A 554 1.27 -7.23 -21.29
N VAL A 555 2.57 -6.96 -21.27
CA VAL A 555 3.13 -5.75 -20.64
C VAL A 555 2.54 -4.46 -21.26
N ALA A 556 2.15 -4.47 -22.53
CA ALA A 556 1.50 -3.33 -23.18
C ALA A 556 0.08 -3.08 -22.64
N ASP A 557 -0.66 -4.14 -22.29
CA ASP A 557 -1.99 -4.02 -21.66
C ASP A 557 -1.87 -3.49 -20.23
N ILE A 558 -0.85 -3.95 -19.49
CA ILE A 558 -0.50 -3.45 -18.15
C ILE A 558 -0.13 -1.96 -18.20
N LEU A 559 0.74 -1.55 -19.13
CA LEU A 559 1.13 -0.16 -19.32
C LEU A 559 -0.09 0.72 -19.60
N LYS A 560 -0.94 0.34 -20.56
CA LYS A 560 -2.17 1.07 -20.91
C LYS A 560 -3.14 1.18 -19.72
N LYS A 561 -3.26 0.12 -18.91
CA LYS A 561 -4.05 0.13 -17.68
C LYS A 561 -3.44 1.08 -16.64
N SER A 562 -2.11 1.11 -16.51
CA SER A 562 -1.38 2.02 -15.62
C SER A 562 -1.57 3.48 -16.03
N GLU A 563 -1.35 3.82 -17.30
CA GLU A 563 -1.61 5.15 -17.87
C GLU A 563 -3.06 5.62 -17.60
N THR A 564 -4.03 4.73 -17.82
CA THR A 564 -5.45 5.00 -17.54
C THR A 564 -5.70 5.29 -16.06
N LEU A 565 -5.02 4.58 -15.14
CA LEU A 565 -5.12 4.86 -13.71
C LEU A 565 -4.47 6.21 -13.34
N GLY A 566 -3.33 6.56 -13.93
CA GLY A 566 -2.67 7.85 -13.70
C GLY A 566 -3.50 9.05 -14.17
N ILE A 567 -4.14 8.95 -15.33
CA ILE A 567 -5.06 9.98 -15.84
C ILE A 567 -6.26 10.18 -14.89
N GLU A 568 -6.81 9.10 -14.36
CA GLU A 568 -7.96 9.18 -13.44
C GLU A 568 -7.54 9.60 -12.02
N GLU A 569 -6.34 9.23 -11.57
CA GLU A 569 -5.74 9.74 -10.33
C GLU A 569 -5.63 11.26 -10.39
N GLU A 570 -5.04 11.81 -11.45
CA GLU A 570 -4.90 13.26 -11.61
C GLU A 570 -6.27 13.94 -11.78
N ARG A 571 -7.20 13.33 -12.53
CA ARG A 571 -8.56 13.87 -12.72
C ARG A 571 -9.37 13.97 -11.42
N PHE A 572 -9.24 13.00 -10.51
CA PHE A 572 -9.99 13.01 -9.26
C PHE A 572 -9.23 13.63 -8.08
N PHE A 573 -7.90 13.69 -8.14
CA PHE A 573 -7.07 14.10 -6.99
C PHE A 573 -6.04 15.18 -7.30
N GLY A 574 -5.98 15.77 -8.50
CA GLY A 574 -5.04 16.84 -8.86
C GLY A 574 -5.34 18.19 -8.18
N ASP A 575 -6.62 18.53 -8.04
CA ASP A 575 -7.15 19.81 -7.55
C ASP A 575 -7.59 19.84 -6.07
N ILE A 576 -7.53 18.69 -5.38
CA ILE A 576 -7.86 18.59 -3.94
C ILE A 576 -6.71 19.04 -3.04
#